data_AF-A0A6P1E680-F1
#
_entry.id   AF-A0A6P1E680-F1
#
_cell.length_a   1.000
_cell.length_b   1.000
_cell.length_c   1.000
_cell.angle_alpha   90.00
_cell.angle_beta   90.00
_cell.angle_gamma   90.00
#
_symmetry.space_group_name_H-M   'P 1'
#
loop_
_entity.id
_entity.type
_entity.pdbx_description
1 polymer ?
#
loop_
_entity_poly.entity_id
_entity_poly.type
_entity_poly.pdbx_seq_one_letter_code
_entity_poly.pdbx_strand_id
1 'polypeptide(L)' 'MMDQVKLQSIIKTFAEYNIKIEAHDMTITAINGESVSFDAKAYMQDQLIELICRVMANQLIKAVWQTEH' A
#
# COMPACT_ATOMS: atom_id res chain seq x y z
N MET A 1 2.02 17.38 8.75
CA MET A 1 0.83 16.66 8.29
C MET A 1 1.25 15.69 7.20
N MET A 2 0.38 14.76 6.83
CA MET A 2 0.63 13.97 5.64
C MET A 2 0.33 14.82 4.41
N ASP A 3 1.32 14.93 3.54
CA ASP A 3 1.25 15.72 2.31
C ASP A 3 1.29 14.78 1.11
N GLN A 4 0.70 15.21 0.01
CA GLN A 4 0.65 14.43 -1.24
C GLN A 4 2.05 14.03 -1.73
N VAL A 5 3.05 14.88 -1.47
CA VAL A 5 4.47 14.60 -1.74
C VAL A 5 4.97 13.39 -0.96
N LYS A 6 4.58 13.25 0.31
CA LYS A 6 4.99 12.11 1.15
C LYS A 6 4.34 10.81 0.68
N LEU A 7 3.05 10.87 0.31
CA LEU A 7 2.35 9.72 -0.27
C LEU A 7 3.02 9.28 -1.56
N GLN A 8 3.39 10.22 -2.44
CA GLN A 8 4.12 9.88 -3.66
C GLN A 8 5.51 9.30 -3.39
N SER A 9 6.26 9.83 -2.41
CA SER A 9 7.53 9.23 -2.01
C SER A 9 7.36 7.78 -1.55
N ILE A 10 6.31 7.50 -0.76
CA ILE A 10 5.97 6.15 -0.33
C ILE A 10 5.67 5.25 -1.52
N ILE A 11 4.78 5.68 -2.43
CA ILE A 11 4.43 4.92 -3.65
C ILE A 11 5.67 4.65 -4.49
N LYS A 12 6.55 5.64 -4.64
CA LYS A 12 7.80 5.50 -5.39
C LYS A 12 8.76 4.50 -4.75
N THR A 13 8.94 4.55 -3.42
CA THR A 13 9.75 3.56 -2.70
C THR A 13 9.15 2.16 -2.87
N PHE A 14 7.84 1.99 -2.74
CA PHE A 14 7.19 0.71 -2.96
C PHE A 14 7.33 0.21 -4.42
N ALA A 15 7.31 1.11 -5.40
CA ALA A 15 7.55 0.77 -6.80
C ALA A 15 8.97 0.23 -7.04
N GLU A 16 9.99 0.68 -6.30
CA GLU A 16 11.36 0.11 -6.36
C GLU A 16 11.40 -1.36 -5.93
N TYR A 17 10.48 -1.77 -5.06
CA TYR A 17 10.30 -3.16 -4.63
C TYR A 17 9.34 -3.96 -5.53
N ASN A 18 9.01 -3.46 -6.73
CA ASN A 18 8.00 -4.03 -7.66
C ASN A 18 6.56 -4.06 -7.12
N ILE A 19 6.24 -3.21 -6.15
CA ILE A 19 4.90 -3.15 -5.56
C ILE A 19 4.14 -2.02 -6.25
N LYS A 20 3.07 -2.39 -6.97
CA LYS A 20 2.19 -1.41 -7.62
C LYS A 20 1.17 -0.89 -6.63
N ILE A 21 1.25 0.39 -6.30
CA ILE A 21 0.27 1.07 -5.47
C ILE A 21 -0.45 2.10 -6.33
N GLU A 22 -1.77 1.97 -6.43
CA GLU A 22 -2.64 2.95 -7.07
C GLU A 22 -3.22 3.85 -5.99
N ALA A 23 -3.03 5.15 -6.14
CA ALA A 23 -3.62 6.15 -5.26
C ALA A 23 -4.30 7.23 -6.10
N HIS A 24 -5.47 7.64 -5.63
CA HIS A 24 -6.24 8.75 -6.17
C HIS A 24 -6.23 9.87 -5.13
N ASP A 25 -5.62 11.01 -5.47
CA ASP A 25 -5.38 12.15 -4.58
C ASP A 25 -4.62 11.78 -3.30
N MET A 26 -5.35 11.56 -2.21
CA MET A 26 -4.81 11.14 -0.91
C MET A 26 -5.44 9.83 -0.44
N THR A 27 -6.04 9.06 -1.33
CA THR A 27 -6.64 7.77 -1.00
C THR A 27 -5.95 6.68 -1.79
N ILE A 28 -5.44 5.66 -1.12
CA ILE A 28 -4.92 4.46 -1.78
C ILE A 28 -6.14 3.64 -2.21
N THR A 29 -6.24 3.38 -3.51
CA THR A 29 -7.37 2.68 -4.16
C THR A 29 -7.02 1.25 -4.55
N ALA A 30 -5.74 0.93 -4.73
CA ALA A 30 -5.31 -0.46 -4.94
C ALA A 30 -3.87 -0.68 -4.51
N ILE A 31 -3.58 -1.89 -4.03
CA ILE A 31 -2.23 -2.38 -3.75
C ILE A 31 -2.08 -3.74 -4.42
N ASN A 32 -1.12 -3.84 -5.34
CA ASN A 32 -0.76 -5.04 -6.09
C ASN A 32 -1.94 -5.72 -6.81
N GLY A 33 -2.88 -4.91 -7.32
CA GLY A 33 -4.07 -5.39 -8.01
C GLY A 33 -5.24 -5.76 -7.10
N GLU A 34 -5.08 -5.78 -5.77
CA GLU A 34 -6.23 -5.82 -4.87
C GLU A 34 -6.73 -4.39 -4.60
N SER A 35 -8.03 -4.20 -4.79
CA SER A 35 -8.70 -2.95 -4.44
C SER A 35 -8.68 -2.76 -2.93
N VAL A 36 -8.09 -1.64 -2.50
CA VAL A 36 -8.08 -1.22 -1.10
C VAL A 36 -8.60 0.20 -1.03
N SER A 37 -9.15 0.63 0.11
CA SER A 37 -9.60 2.01 0.25
C SER A 37 -9.07 2.56 1.56
N PHE A 38 -7.91 3.21 1.49
CA PHE A 38 -7.27 3.84 2.65
C PHE A 38 -7.15 5.34 2.44
N ASP A 39 -7.87 6.11 3.24
CA ASP A 39 -7.71 7.57 3.25
C ASP A 39 -6.44 7.93 3.99
N ALA A 40 -5.43 8.32 3.23
CA ALA A 40 -4.11 8.64 3.72
C ALA A 40 -4.15 9.91 4.61
N LYS A 41 -5.15 10.79 4.49
CA LYS A 41 -5.27 11.97 5.37
C LYS A 41 -5.52 11.63 6.83
N ALA A 42 -6.10 10.47 7.09
CA ALA A 42 -6.41 10.00 8.44
C ALA A 42 -5.20 9.40 9.18
N TYR A 43 -4.08 9.20 8.49
CA TYR A 43 -2.92 8.48 9.02
C TYR A 43 -1.67 9.34 9.04
N MET A 44 -0.76 9.03 9.96
CA MET A 44 0.62 9.52 9.88
C MET A 44 1.42 8.69 8.87
N GLN A 45 2.52 9.26 8.36
CA GLN A 45 3.36 8.63 7.34
C GLN A 45 3.77 7.19 7.72
N ASP A 46 4.19 6.99 8.96
CA ASP A 46 4.65 5.68 9.46
C ASP A 46 3.48 4.68 9.57
N GLN A 47 2.30 5.15 10.02
CA GLN A 47 1.11 4.31 10.12
C GLN A 47 0.61 3.86 8.75
N LEU A 48 0.69 4.73 7.74
CA LEU A 48 0.31 4.38 6.38
C LEU A 48 1.24 3.29 5.81
N ILE A 49 2.55 3.45 6.01
CA ILE A 49 3.56 2.46 5.58
C ILE A 49 3.30 1.13 6.28
N GLU A 50 3.08 1.14 7.59
CA GLU A 50 2.79 -0.06 8.37
C GLU A 50 1.53 -0.78 7.87
N LEU A 51 0.48 -0.01 7.56
CA LEU A 51 -0.79 -0.55 7.08
C LEU A 51 -0.64 -1.18 5.68
N ILE A 52 0.07 -0.51 4.76
CA ILE A 52 0.40 -1.07 3.43
C ILE A 52 1.19 -2.38 3.59
N CYS A 53 2.23 -2.39 4.44
CA CYS A 53 3.03 -3.58 4.70
C CYS A 53 2.19 -4.73 5.28
N ARG A 54 1.23 -4.43 6.16
CA ARG A 54 0.34 -5.44 6.74
C ARG A 54 -0.61 -6.04 5.70
N VAL A 55 -1.18 -5.21 4.83
CA VAL A 55 -2.02 -5.66 3.71
C VAL A 55 -1.21 -6.55 2.78
N MET A 56 0.00 -6.12 2.43
CA MET A 56 0.92 -6.89 1.61
C MET A 56 1.32 -8.22 2.25
N ALA A 57 1.60 -8.25 3.55
CA ALA A 57 1.92 -9.49 4.25
C ALA A 57 0.76 -10.50 4.13
N ASN A 58 -0.48 -10.04 4.30
CA ASN A 58 -1.66 -10.88 4.11
C ASN A 58 -1.80 -11.37 2.67
N GLN A 59 -1.52 -10.53 1.68
CA GLN A 59 -1.51 -10.92 0.26
C GLN A 59 -0.45 -11.98 -0.04
N LEU A 60 0.77 -11.79 0.46
CA LEU A 60 1.87 -12.75 0.30
C LEU A 60 1.53 -14.08 0.96
N ILE A 61 0.99 -14.05 2.17
CA ILE A 61 0.51 -15.26 2.86
C ILE A 61 -0.54 -15.95 1.97
N LYS A 62 -1.58 -15.24 1.54
CA LYS A 62 -2.63 -15.81 0.67
C LYS A 62 -2.06 -16.40 -0.63
N ALA A 63 -1.10 -15.72 -1.26
CA ALA A 63 -0.44 -16.20 -2.48
C ALA A 63 0.39 -17.47 -2.24
N VAL A 64 1.15 -17.53 -1.15
CA VAL A 64 1.91 -18.73 -0.75
C VAL A 64 0.95 -19.89 -0.49
N TRP A 65 -0.11 -19.65 0.29
CA TRP A 65 -1.14 -20.66 0.58
C TRP A 65 -1.83 -21.19 -0.69
N GLN A 66 -2.09 -20.33 -1.68
CA GLN A 66 -2.63 -20.72 -2.98
C GLN A 66 -1.64 -21.47 -3.87
N THR A 67 -0.33 -21.30 -3.64
CA THR A 67 0.71 -21.98 -4.43
C THR A 67 1.06 -23.34 -3.84
N GLU A 68 0.86 -23.53 -2.53
CA GLU A 68 1.04 -24.82 -1.85
C GLU A 68 -0.15 -25.80 -1.99
N HIS A 69 -1.29 -25.35 -2.55
CA HIS A 69 -2.47 -26.19 -2.85
C HIS A 69 -2.72 -26.31 -4.35
#